data_AF-A0A372IS84-F1
#
_entry.id   AF-A0A372IS84-F1
#
_cell.length_a   1.000
_cell.length_b   1.000
_cell.length_c   1.000
_cell.angle_alpha   90.00
_cell.angle_beta   90.00
_cell.angle_gamma   90.00
#
_symmetry.space_group_name_H-M   'P 1'
#
loop_
_entity.id
_entity.type
_entity.pdbx_description
1 polymer ?
#
loop_
_entity_poly.entity_id
_entity_poly.type
_entity_poly.pdbx_seq_one_letter_code
_entity_poly.pdbx_strand_id
1 'polypeptide(L)'
;MKARLMLLVPAVALFAATPLLAQHRAPSQPHAMPRANQGHLPPPPAARPAPGTRPDIEHFSGGRVNSTPHVNHNTWYGHEPANDPRFHIDHPFAHGHFDRIGPGNRFNVLRIDRNAHRFWFPGGYGFAIADWDWAIAADWCWDCGDDFVVYEDPDHPGWYLLYNVETGAYVHVQYLGM
;
A
#
# COMPACT_ATOMS: atom_id res chain seq x y z
N MET A 1 -8.70 72.85 37.54
CA MET A 1 -8.80 71.40 37.20
C MET A 1 -7.78 71.10 36.11
N LYS A 2 -7.01 70.03 36.29
CA LYS A 2 -5.78 69.63 35.59
C LYS A 2 -5.99 69.46 34.06
N ALA A 3 -5.26 70.24 33.26
CA ALA A 3 -4.15 69.84 32.37
C ALA A 3 -4.49 68.83 31.26
N ARG A 4 -4.51 69.29 30.00
CA ARG A 4 -4.37 68.44 28.80
C ARG A 4 -2.91 68.51 28.31
N LEU A 5 -2.34 67.33 28.15
CA LEU A 5 -0.93 67.03 27.97
C LEU A 5 -0.54 67.01 26.48
N MET A 6 0.50 67.79 26.17
CA MET A 6 1.62 67.64 25.22
C MET A 6 1.40 67.09 23.79
N LEU A 7 1.67 68.00 22.83
CA LEU A 7 2.62 67.95 21.71
C LEU A 7 3.25 66.60 21.30
N LEU A 8 3.30 66.33 19.98
CA LEU A 8 4.55 65.99 19.29
C LEU A 8 4.48 66.13 17.75
N VAL A 9 5.63 66.54 17.21
CA VAL A 9 6.03 67.02 15.87
C VAL A 9 6.19 65.85 14.86
N PRO A 10 6.08 66.07 13.52
CA PRO A 10 6.20 65.03 12.51
C PRO A 10 7.66 64.81 12.06
N ALA A 11 8.04 63.59 11.66
CA ALA A 11 9.25 63.36 10.86
C ALA A 11 9.19 62.06 10.05
N VAL A 12 9.46 62.22 8.76
CA VAL A 12 9.59 61.23 7.68
C VAL A 12 10.78 60.31 7.92
N ALA A 13 10.65 59.01 7.61
CA ALA A 13 11.78 58.12 7.39
C ALA A 13 11.54 57.15 6.21
N LEU A 14 12.53 57.13 5.32
CA LEU A 14 12.68 56.46 4.02
C LEU A 14 12.14 55.02 3.93
N PHE A 15 11.39 54.74 2.86
CA PHE A 15 11.20 53.38 2.34
C PHE A 15 12.49 52.91 1.65
N ALA A 16 13.23 51.99 2.27
CA ALA A 16 14.29 51.24 1.62
C ALA A 16 13.66 50.06 0.86
N ALA A 17 13.69 50.11 -0.47
CA ALA A 17 13.29 49.00 -1.32
C ALA A 17 14.40 47.93 -1.34
N THR A 18 14.17 46.79 -0.70
CA THR A 18 14.98 45.58 -0.88
C THR A 18 14.33 44.71 -1.96
N PRO A 19 15.02 44.32 -3.05
CA PRO A 19 14.50 43.27 -3.91
C PRO A 19 14.63 41.95 -3.15
N LEU A 20 13.52 41.43 -2.63
CA LEU A 20 13.41 40.02 -2.28
C LEU A 20 13.55 39.24 -3.58
N LEU A 21 14.77 38.79 -3.88
CA LEU A 21 14.99 37.65 -4.75
C LEU A 21 14.29 36.47 -4.11
N ALA A 22 13.03 36.26 -4.49
CA ALA A 22 12.33 35.02 -4.27
C ALA A 22 13.11 33.95 -5.03
N GLN A 23 14.06 33.31 -4.35
CA GLN A 23 14.54 32.00 -4.75
C GLN A 23 13.30 31.10 -4.73
N HIS A 24 12.69 30.93 -5.91
CA HIS A 24 11.86 29.78 -6.19
C HIS A 24 12.74 28.56 -5.93
N ARG A 25 12.73 28.07 -4.68
CA ARG A 25 13.02 26.68 -4.41
C ARG A 25 11.98 25.93 -5.22
N ALA A 26 12.41 25.40 -6.36
CA ALA A 26 11.67 24.34 -7.03
C ALA A 26 11.22 23.35 -5.95
N PRO A 27 9.94 22.94 -5.93
CA PRO A 27 9.53 21.90 -5.02
C PRO A 27 10.47 20.72 -5.26
N SER A 28 11.27 20.40 -4.25
CA SER A 28 12.05 19.17 -4.21
C SER A 28 11.06 18.06 -4.50
N GLN A 29 11.23 17.40 -5.66
CA GLN A 29 10.41 16.26 -6.02
C GLN A 29 10.40 15.33 -4.80
N PRO A 30 9.22 14.95 -4.25
CA PRO A 30 9.19 13.89 -3.25
C PRO A 30 9.97 12.74 -3.86
N HIS A 31 11.00 12.26 -3.17
CA HIS A 31 11.77 11.13 -3.64
C HIS A 31 10.76 10.01 -3.83
N ALA A 32 10.40 9.73 -5.09
CA ALA A 32 9.51 8.63 -5.39
C ALA A 32 10.21 7.39 -4.84
N MET A 33 9.60 6.75 -3.84
CA MET A 33 10.10 5.50 -3.31
C MET A 33 10.34 4.56 -4.51
N PRO A 34 11.45 3.81 -4.54
CA PRO A 34 11.65 2.82 -5.59
C PRO A 34 10.48 1.84 -5.57
N ARG A 35 9.72 1.79 -6.67
CA ARG A 35 8.61 0.85 -6.82
C ARG A 35 9.13 -0.51 -7.24
N ALA A 36 8.68 -1.55 -6.56
CA ALA A 36 8.96 -2.93 -6.93
C ALA A 36 8.38 -3.30 -8.30
N ASN A 37 8.75 -4.49 -8.79
CA ASN A 37 8.36 -4.98 -10.12
C ASN A 37 8.65 -3.95 -11.24
N GLN A 38 9.79 -3.25 -11.13
CA GLN A 38 10.22 -2.21 -12.07
C GLN A 38 9.23 -1.04 -12.22
N GLY A 39 8.40 -0.80 -11.21
CA GLY A 39 7.35 0.22 -11.25
C GLY A 39 6.09 -0.19 -12.02
N HIS A 40 5.98 -1.45 -12.45
CA HIS A 40 4.80 -1.96 -13.12
C HIS A 40 3.86 -2.68 -12.15
N LEU A 41 2.55 -2.47 -12.34
CA LEU A 41 1.54 -3.28 -11.68
C LEU A 41 1.40 -4.60 -12.44
N PRO A 42 1.50 -5.75 -11.77
CA PRO A 42 1.42 -7.03 -12.45
C PRO A 42 0.00 -7.31 -12.98
N PRO A 43 -0.13 -8.17 -14.01
CA PRO A 43 -1.42 -8.77 -14.31
C PRO A 43 -1.88 -9.67 -13.15
N PRO A 44 -3.17 -10.03 -13.09
CA PRO A 44 -3.65 -11.01 -12.11
C PRO A 44 -2.85 -12.32 -12.17
N PRO A 45 -2.63 -12.98 -11.02
CA PRO A 45 -2.01 -14.30 -11.00
C PRO A 45 -2.88 -15.29 -11.78
N ALA A 46 -2.24 -16.30 -12.36
CA ALA A 46 -2.94 -17.41 -13.01
C ALA A 46 -3.15 -18.55 -12.00
N ALA A 47 -4.26 -19.27 -12.13
CA ALA A 47 -4.49 -20.50 -11.36
C ALA A 47 -3.37 -21.51 -11.62
N ARG A 48 -2.99 -22.25 -10.58
CA ARG A 48 -1.99 -23.33 -10.70
C ARG A 48 -2.56 -24.50 -11.51
N PRO A 49 -1.70 -25.21 -12.27
CA PRO A 49 -2.15 -26.30 -13.15
C PRO A 49 -2.62 -27.54 -12.37
N ALA A 50 -2.15 -27.73 -11.14
CA ALA A 50 -2.55 -28.81 -10.26
C ALA A 50 -2.57 -28.34 -8.80
N PRO A 51 -3.47 -28.87 -7.94
CA PRO A 51 -3.66 -28.34 -6.59
C PRO A 51 -2.43 -28.40 -5.68
N GLY A 52 -1.63 -29.47 -5.78
CA GLY A 52 -0.41 -29.65 -4.98
C GLY A 52 0.86 -29.07 -5.61
N THR A 53 0.73 -28.18 -6.60
CA THR A 53 1.90 -27.55 -7.23
C THR A 53 2.63 -26.72 -6.19
N ARG A 54 3.94 -26.95 -6.03
CA ARG A 54 4.74 -26.24 -5.01
C ARG A 54 4.85 -24.75 -5.35
N PRO A 55 5.00 -23.88 -4.35
CA PRO A 55 5.25 -22.46 -4.57
C PRO A 55 6.51 -22.25 -5.41
N ASP A 56 6.43 -21.31 -6.36
CA ASP A 56 7.58 -20.86 -7.12
C ASP A 56 8.51 -20.04 -6.20
N ILE A 57 9.80 -20.36 -6.22
CA ILE A 57 10.83 -19.69 -5.42
C ILE A 57 11.71 -18.88 -6.38
N GLU A 58 12.00 -17.64 -6.03
CA GLU A 58 12.91 -16.83 -6.82
C GLU A 58 14.36 -17.22 -6.52
N HIS A 59 15.14 -17.47 -7.57
CA HIS A 59 16.56 -17.81 -7.49
C HIS A 59 17.41 -16.68 -8.06
N PHE A 60 18.41 -16.22 -7.30
CA PHE A 60 19.34 -15.20 -7.72
C PHE A 60 20.70 -15.78 -8.10
N SER A 61 21.48 -14.98 -8.84
CA SER A 61 22.90 -15.25 -9.04
C SER A 61 23.62 -15.37 -7.68
N GLY A 62 24.53 -16.33 -7.59
CA GLY A 62 25.23 -16.64 -6.33
C GLY A 62 24.45 -17.54 -5.36
N GLY A 63 23.31 -18.11 -5.77
CA GLY A 63 22.62 -19.18 -5.02
C GLY A 63 21.70 -18.71 -3.91
N ARG A 64 21.53 -17.38 -3.72
CA ARG A 64 20.51 -16.83 -2.84
C ARG A 64 19.11 -17.15 -3.39
N VAL A 65 18.16 -17.38 -2.49
CA VAL A 65 16.75 -17.62 -2.83
C VAL A 65 15.84 -16.65 -2.07
N ASN A 66 14.67 -16.35 -2.63
CA ASN A 66 13.57 -15.66 -1.95
C ASN A 66 12.28 -16.47 -2.12
N SER A 67 11.77 -16.98 -1.00
CA SER A 67 10.51 -17.72 -0.93
C SER A 67 9.36 -16.91 -0.33
N THR A 68 9.59 -15.65 0.03
CA THR A 68 8.54 -14.77 0.54
C THR A 68 7.53 -14.52 -0.58
N PRO A 69 6.21 -14.44 -0.31
CA PRO A 69 5.22 -13.99 -1.28
C PRO A 69 5.56 -12.60 -1.87
N HIS A 70 5.94 -12.56 -3.16
CA HIS A 70 6.26 -11.32 -3.85
C HIS A 70 6.10 -11.44 -5.38
N VAL A 71 6.14 -10.31 -6.06
CA VAL A 71 6.12 -10.22 -7.52
C VAL A 71 7.41 -9.60 -8.04
N ASN A 72 8.02 -10.26 -9.03
CA ASN A 72 9.14 -9.70 -9.77
C ASN A 72 9.04 -10.10 -11.25
N HIS A 73 9.32 -9.17 -12.17
CA HIS A 73 9.16 -9.36 -13.61
C HIS A 73 7.78 -9.94 -14.00
N ASN A 74 6.70 -9.45 -13.36
CA ASN A 74 5.33 -9.97 -13.49
C ASN A 74 5.15 -11.45 -13.14
N THR A 75 6.12 -12.06 -12.47
CA THR A 75 6.04 -13.43 -11.96
C THR A 75 5.70 -13.39 -10.48
N TRP A 76 4.65 -14.13 -10.11
CA TRP A 76 4.18 -14.28 -8.75
C TRP A 76 4.93 -15.43 -8.08
N TYR A 77 5.73 -15.13 -7.05
CA TYR A 77 6.51 -16.09 -6.28
C TYR A 77 5.91 -16.28 -4.89
N GLY A 78 6.17 -17.43 -4.26
CA GLY A 78 5.76 -17.72 -2.88
C GLY A 78 4.26 -17.98 -2.67
N HIS A 79 3.46 -18.05 -3.73
CA HIS A 79 2.02 -18.32 -3.64
C HIS A 79 1.79 -19.78 -3.24
N GLU A 80 1.00 -20.02 -2.19
CA GLU A 80 0.81 -21.35 -1.62
C GLU A 80 0.08 -22.32 -2.57
N PRO A 81 0.21 -23.65 -2.38
CA PRO A 81 -0.52 -24.63 -3.18
C PRO A 81 -2.03 -24.49 -3.01
N ALA A 82 -2.80 -24.64 -4.09
CA ALA A 82 -4.27 -24.48 -4.08
C ALA A 82 -5.01 -25.43 -3.11
N ASN A 83 -4.39 -26.52 -2.68
CA ASN A 83 -4.94 -27.45 -1.71
C ASN A 83 -4.41 -27.24 -0.28
N ASP A 84 -3.77 -26.10 0.01
CA ASP A 84 -3.31 -25.79 1.36
C ASP A 84 -4.51 -25.61 2.30
N PRO A 85 -4.63 -26.44 3.36
CA PRO A 85 -5.79 -26.43 4.25
C PRO A 85 -5.94 -25.13 5.04
N ARG A 86 -4.88 -24.32 5.17
CA ARG A 86 -4.96 -23.01 5.84
C ARG A 86 -5.94 -22.08 5.13
N PHE A 87 -6.08 -22.21 3.82
CA PHE A 87 -6.92 -21.34 3.00
C PHE A 87 -8.35 -21.87 2.82
N HIS A 88 -8.71 -23.00 3.42
CA HIS A 88 -10.06 -23.51 3.31
C HIS A 88 -11.07 -22.62 4.05
N ILE A 89 -12.10 -22.15 3.33
CA ILE A 89 -13.24 -21.42 3.88
C ILE A 89 -14.52 -22.18 3.49
N ASP A 90 -15.37 -22.50 4.45
CA ASP A 90 -16.64 -23.23 4.21
C ASP A 90 -17.62 -22.44 3.34
N HIS A 91 -17.64 -21.12 3.52
CA HIS A 91 -18.50 -20.18 2.80
C HIS A 91 -17.69 -19.04 2.19
N PRO A 92 -17.03 -19.28 1.03
CA PRO A 92 -16.32 -18.24 0.31
C PRO A 92 -17.22 -17.03 0.05
N PHE A 93 -16.66 -15.83 0.15
CA PHE A 93 -17.36 -14.56 -0.14
C PHE A 93 -18.61 -14.31 0.73
N ALA A 94 -18.62 -14.78 1.98
CA ALA A 94 -19.73 -14.59 2.92
C ALA A 94 -20.12 -13.11 3.15
N HIS A 95 -19.19 -12.18 2.93
CA HIS A 95 -19.40 -10.73 3.03
C HIS A 95 -19.57 -10.04 1.66
N GLY A 96 -19.84 -10.82 0.61
CA GLY A 96 -19.90 -10.39 -0.78
C GLY A 96 -18.56 -10.52 -1.51
N HIS A 97 -18.60 -10.22 -2.81
CA HIS A 97 -17.40 -10.14 -3.65
C HIS A 97 -16.92 -8.70 -3.72
N PHE A 98 -15.62 -8.49 -3.46
CA PHE A 98 -14.96 -7.23 -3.78
C PHE A 98 -14.72 -7.14 -5.29
N ASP A 99 -15.20 -6.07 -5.93
CA ASP A 99 -15.25 -5.91 -7.39
C ASP A 99 -14.18 -4.97 -7.95
N ARG A 100 -13.53 -4.16 -7.10
CA ARG A 100 -12.51 -3.19 -7.51
C ARG A 100 -11.11 -3.81 -7.54
N ILE A 101 -10.94 -4.81 -8.38
CA ILE A 101 -9.72 -5.62 -8.47
C ILE A 101 -8.80 -5.20 -9.62
N GLY A 102 -7.54 -5.62 -9.54
CA GLY A 102 -6.55 -5.52 -10.61
C GLY A 102 -5.91 -4.13 -10.76
N PRO A 103 -4.97 -4.00 -11.72
CA PRO A 103 -4.05 -2.87 -11.82
C PRO A 103 -4.73 -1.51 -12.08
N GLY A 104 -6.01 -1.50 -12.49
CA GLY A 104 -6.80 -0.28 -12.64
C GLY A 104 -7.30 0.32 -11.32
N ASN A 105 -7.19 -0.41 -10.21
CA ASN A 105 -7.72 -0.02 -8.90
C ASN A 105 -6.59 0.04 -7.87
N ARG A 106 -6.12 1.25 -7.58
CA ARG A 106 -5.07 1.51 -6.60
C ARG A 106 -5.68 2.18 -5.37
N PHE A 107 -5.30 1.72 -4.19
CA PHE A 107 -5.87 2.16 -2.93
C PHE A 107 -4.80 2.67 -1.99
N ASN A 108 -5.10 3.79 -1.34
CA ASN A 108 -4.51 4.13 -0.05
C ASN A 108 -5.34 3.46 1.04
N VAL A 109 -4.71 3.17 2.19
CA VAL A 109 -5.41 2.63 3.35
C VAL A 109 -5.92 3.78 4.23
N LEU A 110 -7.21 3.75 4.57
CA LEU A 110 -7.84 4.75 5.43
C LEU A 110 -7.54 4.48 6.91
N ARG A 111 -7.51 3.21 7.29
CA ARG A 111 -7.29 2.78 8.68
C ARG A 111 -6.69 1.38 8.69
N ILE A 112 -5.80 1.13 9.65
CA ILE A 112 -5.24 -0.19 10.00
C ILE A 112 -5.48 -0.44 11.50
N ASP A 113 -5.94 -1.62 11.83
CA ASP A 113 -5.94 -2.21 13.16
C ASP A 113 -4.89 -3.33 13.18
N ARG A 114 -3.72 -3.01 13.72
CA ARG A 114 -2.57 -3.91 13.76
C ARG A 114 -2.77 -5.09 14.73
N ASN A 115 -3.64 -4.96 15.73
CA ASN A 115 -3.90 -6.04 16.68
C ASN A 115 -4.88 -7.06 16.09
N ALA A 116 -5.85 -6.59 15.31
CA ALA A 116 -6.83 -7.44 14.65
C ALA A 116 -6.40 -7.89 13.24
N HIS A 117 -5.24 -7.44 12.76
CA HIS A 117 -4.76 -7.64 11.39
C HIS A 117 -5.77 -7.20 10.32
N ARG A 118 -6.45 -6.06 10.55
CA ARG A 118 -7.52 -5.57 9.66
C ARG A 118 -7.22 -4.19 9.13
N PHE A 119 -7.58 -3.93 7.88
CA PHE A 119 -7.48 -2.61 7.29
C PHE A 119 -8.75 -2.25 6.53
N TRP A 120 -8.89 -0.96 6.23
CA TRP A 120 -10.02 -0.42 5.49
C TRP A 120 -9.54 0.51 4.40
N PHE A 121 -10.08 0.35 3.20
CA PHE A 121 -9.93 1.32 2.12
C PHE A 121 -11.00 2.43 2.22
N PRO A 122 -10.81 3.57 1.53
CA PRO A 122 -11.84 4.59 1.38
C PRO A 122 -13.17 4.01 0.89
N GLY A 123 -14.27 4.41 1.52
CA GLY A 123 -15.60 3.86 1.25
C GLY A 123 -16.04 2.72 2.18
N GLY A 124 -15.22 2.36 3.18
CA GLY A 124 -15.60 1.41 4.22
C GLY A 124 -15.21 -0.04 3.93
N TYR A 125 -14.67 -0.34 2.74
CA TYR A 125 -14.25 -1.69 2.35
C TYR A 125 -13.19 -2.25 3.30
N GLY A 126 -13.60 -3.16 4.17
CA GLY A 126 -12.77 -3.78 5.20
C GLY A 126 -12.18 -5.12 4.76
N PHE A 127 -10.99 -5.41 5.24
CA PHE A 127 -10.28 -6.66 4.98
C PHE A 127 -9.59 -7.16 6.24
N ALA A 128 -9.47 -8.47 6.37
CA ALA A 128 -8.60 -9.14 7.34
C ALA A 128 -7.44 -9.82 6.62
N ILE A 129 -6.22 -9.66 7.12
CA ILE A 129 -5.02 -10.33 6.62
C ILE A 129 -4.96 -11.73 7.22
N ALA A 130 -4.53 -12.72 6.44
CA ALA A 130 -4.23 -14.05 6.96
C ALA A 130 -3.21 -13.99 8.10
N ASP A 131 -3.45 -14.70 9.19
CA ASP A 131 -2.57 -14.64 10.37
C ASP A 131 -1.12 -15.07 10.05
N TRP A 132 -0.94 -16.05 9.16
CA TRP A 132 0.39 -16.51 8.74
C TRP A 132 1.12 -15.55 7.81
N ASP A 133 0.42 -14.58 7.21
CA ASP A 133 1.03 -13.56 6.34
C ASP A 133 1.33 -12.25 7.08
N TRP A 134 0.86 -12.09 8.32
CA TRP A 134 1.05 -10.85 9.06
C TRP A 134 2.51 -10.43 9.18
N ALA A 135 3.44 -11.39 9.36
CA ALA A 135 4.87 -11.10 9.44
C ALA A 135 5.43 -10.43 8.17
N ILE A 136 4.79 -10.62 7.01
CA ILE A 136 5.16 -9.98 5.74
C ILE A 136 4.68 -8.52 5.73
N ALA A 137 3.48 -8.27 6.25
CA ALA A 137 2.80 -6.98 6.16
C ALA A 137 2.91 -6.08 7.41
N ALA A 138 3.47 -6.61 8.50
CA ALA A 138 3.59 -5.91 9.78
C ALA A 138 4.36 -4.58 9.63
N ASP A 139 5.44 -4.58 8.86
CA ASP A 139 6.30 -3.41 8.67
C ASP A 139 5.96 -2.63 7.40
N TRP A 140 4.85 -2.94 6.72
CA TRP A 140 4.39 -2.14 5.59
C TRP A 140 4.01 -0.74 6.03
N CYS A 141 4.19 0.19 5.10
CA CYS A 141 3.95 1.60 5.34
C CYS A 141 2.48 1.95 5.02
N TRP A 142 1.58 1.53 5.91
CA TRP A 142 0.13 1.65 5.73
C TRP A 142 -0.40 3.09 5.56
N ASP A 143 0.35 4.12 5.96
CA ASP A 143 -0.10 5.51 6.01
C ASP A 143 0.84 6.53 5.34
N CYS A 144 1.92 6.09 4.67
CA CYS A 144 2.87 7.02 4.04
C CYS A 144 2.68 7.21 2.52
N GLY A 145 1.56 6.73 1.97
CA GLY A 145 1.25 6.84 0.55
C GLY A 145 1.66 5.65 -0.30
N ASP A 146 1.96 4.50 0.33
CA ASP A 146 2.04 3.21 -0.39
C ASP A 146 0.71 2.96 -1.12
N ASP A 147 0.84 2.61 -2.40
CA ASP A 147 -0.29 2.16 -3.20
C ASP A 147 -0.48 0.66 -3.03
N PHE A 148 -1.72 0.25 -2.76
CA PHE A 148 -2.11 -1.16 -2.71
C PHE A 148 -3.01 -1.52 -3.89
N VAL A 149 -2.88 -2.75 -4.37
CA VAL A 149 -3.77 -3.34 -5.39
C VAL A 149 -4.30 -4.66 -4.87
N VAL A 150 -5.59 -4.91 -5.09
CA VAL A 150 -6.21 -6.18 -4.73
C VAL A 150 -6.38 -7.03 -5.99
N TYR A 151 -6.01 -8.29 -5.91
CA TYR A 151 -6.31 -9.31 -6.90
C TYR A 151 -7.17 -10.39 -6.24
N GLU A 152 -8.01 -11.06 -7.01
CA GLU A 152 -8.62 -12.31 -6.54
C GLU A 152 -7.56 -13.41 -6.53
N ASP A 153 -7.57 -14.28 -5.52
CA ASP A 153 -6.72 -15.46 -5.51
C ASP A 153 -7.41 -16.58 -6.32
N PRO A 154 -6.88 -16.98 -7.48
CA PRO A 154 -7.51 -17.98 -8.34
C PRO A 154 -7.45 -19.39 -7.76
N ASP A 155 -6.57 -19.64 -6.80
CA ASP A 155 -6.33 -20.96 -6.20
C ASP A 155 -7.09 -21.14 -4.88
N HIS A 156 -7.45 -20.05 -4.20
CA HIS A 156 -8.12 -20.07 -2.89
C HIS A 156 -9.44 -19.28 -2.89
N PRO A 157 -10.59 -19.92 -3.18
CA PRO A 157 -11.88 -19.26 -3.19
C PRO A 157 -12.21 -18.52 -1.87
N GLY A 158 -12.61 -17.25 -1.99
CA GLY A 158 -12.90 -16.38 -0.85
C GLY A 158 -11.70 -15.58 -0.34
N TRP A 159 -10.50 -15.84 -0.87
CA TRP A 159 -9.30 -15.06 -0.61
C TRP A 159 -8.99 -14.11 -1.76
N TYR A 160 -8.32 -13.03 -1.38
CA TYR A 160 -7.75 -12.04 -2.28
C TYR A 160 -6.27 -11.88 -1.96
N LEU A 161 -5.49 -11.39 -2.92
CA LEU A 161 -4.10 -10.98 -2.72
C LEU A 161 -4.04 -9.46 -2.63
N LEU A 162 -3.59 -8.96 -1.49
CA LEU A 162 -3.23 -7.55 -1.31
C LEU A 162 -1.77 -7.36 -1.70
N TYR A 163 -1.53 -6.75 -2.86
CA TYR A 163 -0.20 -6.41 -3.36
C TYR A 163 0.20 -5.01 -2.91
N ASN A 164 1.34 -4.90 -2.21
CA ASN A 164 1.98 -3.62 -1.92
C ASN A 164 2.87 -3.24 -3.10
N VAL A 165 2.55 -2.15 -3.79
CA VAL A 165 3.25 -1.72 -5.00
C VAL A 165 4.68 -1.27 -4.73
N GLU A 166 4.93 -0.75 -3.54
CA GLU A 166 6.24 -0.22 -3.16
C GLU A 166 7.21 -1.36 -2.84
N THR A 167 6.78 -2.38 -2.09
CA THR A 167 7.65 -3.51 -1.70
C THR A 167 7.65 -4.66 -2.72
N GLY A 168 6.56 -4.80 -3.49
CA GLY A 168 6.34 -5.94 -4.38
C GLY A 168 5.90 -7.20 -3.65
N ALA A 169 5.80 -7.16 -2.33
CA ALA A 169 5.24 -8.25 -1.55
C ALA A 169 3.71 -8.27 -1.67
N TYR A 170 3.11 -9.43 -1.46
CA TYR A 170 1.66 -9.54 -1.32
C TYR A 170 1.30 -10.45 -0.14
N VAL A 171 0.08 -10.31 0.34
CA VAL A 171 -0.48 -11.14 1.42
C VAL A 171 -1.90 -11.56 1.08
N HIS A 172 -2.34 -12.68 1.62
CA HIS A 172 -3.70 -13.13 1.48
C HIS A 172 -4.61 -12.37 2.45
N VAL A 173 -5.76 -11.92 1.94
CA VAL A 173 -6.75 -11.16 2.69
C VAL A 173 -8.16 -11.68 2.41
N GLN A 174 -9.03 -11.64 3.42
CA GLN A 174 -10.45 -11.89 3.27
C GLN A 174 -11.21 -10.57 3.31
N TYR A 175 -12.17 -10.41 2.41
CA TYR A 175 -13.06 -9.25 2.40
C TYR A 175 -14.11 -9.36 3.51
N LEU A 176 -14.27 -8.29 4.28
CA LEU A 176 -15.18 -8.21 5.44
C LEU A 176 -16.46 -7.42 5.15
N GLY A 177 -16.60 -6.86 3.95
CA GLY A 177 -17.71 -5.98 3.60
C GLY A 177 -17.40 -4.50 3.76
N MET A 178 -18.43 -3.68 3.55
CA MET A 178 -18.43 -2.22 3.79
C MET A 178 -18.96 -1.88 5.17
#